data_AF-A0AAX7VPA5-F1
#
_entry.id   AF-A0AAX7VPA5-F1
#
_cell.length_a   1.000
_cell.length_b   1.000
_cell.length_c   1.000
_cell.angle_alpha   90.00
_cell.angle_beta   90.00
_cell.angle_gamma   90.00
#
_symmetry.space_group_name_H-M   'P 1'
#
loop_
_entity.id
_entity.type
_entity.pdbx_description
1 polymer ?
#
loop_
_entity_poly.entity_id
_entity_poly.type
_entity_poly.pdbx_seq_one_letter_code
_entity_poly.pdbx_strand_id
1 'polypeptide(L)'
;FQAEKKAKQMSAMNAMKDHEDNETETRNEEVSIIKHPQPSKQQPQQQLQPQPHTKSQSQPQYQQQSPLVLPQQQQQLQHQQPPQQQQQQQQPTDPASPTVATTPEPVDGRGFGIGELVWGKLRGFSWWPGRIVSWWMTGRSRAAEGTRWVMWFGDGKFSVVASSRAGKAFMACPDSDETETSKSVEMLNKQMIEWAMTGFQPTGPKGLEPPEDICISCGSLNVSLEHPLFAGGMCQSCKNCFLECAYQYDDDGYQSYCTICCGGREVLMCGNNNCCRCFCVECVDLLVGQGAAHAAIKEDPWNCYMCGQKGVFGLLERRSDWPSRLQHFFANNHDQDFDPPKLYAPVMAEKRKPIRVLSLFDGIATGLLVLKELGIQVGRYIASEVCEDSITVGIVRHEGRIMYVGDVRNITRKHINEWGPFDLVIGGSPCNDLSIVNPARKGLYEGTGRLFFEFYRLLHEARPKQGEDRPFFWLFENVVAMGVSDKRDISRFLECNPVMIDAKEVSAAHRARYFWGNLPGMNRPLTAMCTDRLELQDCLEHGRTAKFGKVRTITTRSNSIKQGKDQHFPVYMNEKEDILWCTEMERVFGFPVHYTDVSNMSRLARQRLLGRSWSVPVIRHLFAPLKEYFACD
;
A
#
# COMPACT_ATOMS: atom_id res chain seq x y z
N PHE A 1 -53.30 5.45 -4.33
CA PHE A 1 -54.48 5.30 -5.22
C PHE A 1 -54.64 6.41 -6.26
N GLN A 2 -55.08 7.65 -5.93
CA GLN A 2 -55.26 8.68 -6.99
C GLN A 2 -53.96 9.17 -7.63
N ALA A 3 -52.81 9.13 -6.93
CA ALA A 3 -51.51 9.51 -7.49
C ALA A 3 -51.03 8.57 -8.60
N GLU A 4 -51.19 7.25 -8.44
CA GLU A 4 -50.75 6.24 -9.42
C GLU A 4 -51.46 6.36 -10.77
N LYS A 5 -52.70 6.87 -10.79
CA LYS A 5 -53.45 7.07 -12.03
C LYS A 5 -52.86 8.19 -12.91
N LYS A 6 -52.21 9.20 -12.32
CA LYS A 6 -51.46 10.23 -13.09
C LYS A 6 -50.12 9.71 -13.61
N ALA A 7 -49.44 8.83 -12.86
CA ALA A 7 -48.15 8.27 -13.28
C ALA A 7 -48.24 7.51 -14.62
N LYS A 8 -49.32 6.74 -14.84
CA LYS A 8 -49.51 5.98 -16.09
C LYS A 8 -49.93 6.80 -17.31
N GLN A 9 -50.40 8.05 -17.16
CA GLN A 9 -50.73 8.90 -18.32
C GLN A 9 -49.52 9.67 -18.89
N MET A 10 -48.61 10.15 -18.05
CA MET A 10 -47.41 10.86 -18.54
C MET A 10 -46.46 9.92 -19.30
N SER A 11 -46.40 8.64 -18.92
CA SER A 11 -45.59 7.63 -19.62
C SER A 11 -46.06 7.29 -21.04
N ALA A 12 -47.19 7.84 -21.51
CA ALA A 12 -47.77 7.54 -22.82
C ALA A 12 -47.69 8.70 -23.84
N MET A 13 -47.24 9.90 -23.43
CA MET A 13 -47.12 11.06 -24.34
C MET A 13 -45.69 11.28 -24.88
N ASN A 14 -44.67 10.64 -24.31
CA ASN A 14 -43.28 10.74 -24.78
C ASN A 14 -42.97 9.84 -26.00
N ALA A 15 -43.99 9.45 -26.78
CA ALA A 15 -43.88 8.47 -27.87
C ALA A 15 -44.62 8.91 -29.15
N MET A 16 -44.74 10.23 -29.40
CA MET A 16 -45.25 10.78 -30.66
C MET A 16 -44.91 12.28 -30.81
N LYS A 17 -43.66 12.59 -31.22
CA LYS A 17 -43.31 13.69 -32.16
C LYS A 17 -41.80 13.80 -32.38
N ASP A 18 -41.34 13.25 -33.50
CA ASP A 18 -40.30 13.89 -34.31
C ASP A 18 -40.99 14.81 -35.35
N HIS A 19 -40.18 15.57 -36.10
CA HIS A 19 -40.50 16.46 -37.23
C HIS A 19 -41.08 17.88 -36.97
N GLU A 20 -40.70 18.75 -37.93
CA GLU A 20 -41.14 20.12 -38.25
C GLU A 20 -40.56 21.31 -37.45
N ASP A 21 -39.39 21.74 -37.94
CA ASP A 21 -39.14 23.03 -38.61
C ASP A 21 -39.24 24.38 -37.88
N ASN A 22 -38.04 25.00 -37.74
CA ASN A 22 -37.65 26.29 -38.31
C ASN A 22 -38.64 27.47 -38.33
N GLU A 23 -38.33 28.54 -37.57
CA GLU A 23 -38.30 29.90 -38.12
C GLU A 23 -37.44 30.89 -37.30
N THR A 24 -37.11 32.04 -37.89
CA THR A 24 -36.23 33.09 -37.35
C THR A 24 -37.00 34.37 -37.02
N GLU A 25 -36.61 35.11 -35.98
CA GLU A 25 -36.59 36.58 -36.10
C GLU A 25 -35.57 37.27 -35.17
N THR A 26 -35.51 38.60 -35.23
CA THR A 26 -34.38 39.43 -34.75
C THR A 26 -34.85 40.67 -33.97
N ARG A 27 -33.88 41.51 -33.52
CA ARG A 27 -34.03 42.85 -32.91
C ARG A 27 -34.43 42.88 -31.42
N ASN A 28 -34.09 43.91 -30.65
CA ASN A 28 -33.33 45.13 -30.96
C ASN A 28 -32.40 45.56 -29.81
N GLU A 29 -31.49 46.48 -30.10
CA GLU A 29 -30.70 47.22 -29.09
C GLU A 29 -31.58 48.20 -28.30
N GLU A 30 -31.16 48.57 -27.08
CA GLU A 30 -31.25 49.97 -26.66
C GLU A 30 -30.16 50.32 -25.64
N VAL A 31 -29.58 51.53 -25.77
CA VAL A 31 -28.46 52.02 -24.94
C VAL A 31 -28.93 53.21 -24.12
N SER A 32 -28.74 53.18 -22.80
CA SER A 32 -28.93 54.34 -21.94
C SER A 32 -27.77 54.56 -20.97
N ILE A 33 -27.04 55.66 -21.19
CA ILE A 33 -25.98 56.18 -20.32
C ILE A 33 -26.63 57.14 -19.31
N ILE A 34 -26.28 57.10 -18.01
CA ILE A 34 -26.23 58.31 -17.15
C ILE A 34 -25.36 58.13 -15.88
N LYS A 35 -24.23 58.84 -15.89
CA LYS A 35 -23.53 59.60 -14.82
C LYS A 35 -23.65 59.18 -13.34
N HIS A 36 -22.49 58.93 -12.72
CA HIS A 36 -22.27 59.07 -11.26
C HIS A 36 -22.30 60.53 -10.79
N PRO A 37 -22.63 60.76 -9.50
CA PRO A 37 -22.10 61.84 -8.68
C PRO A 37 -20.99 61.35 -7.71
N GLN A 38 -19.97 62.18 -7.48
CA GLN A 38 -19.07 62.12 -6.31
C GLN A 38 -19.32 63.36 -5.40
N PRO A 39 -18.44 63.79 -4.48
CA PRO A 39 -18.47 63.33 -3.09
C PRO A 39 -18.55 64.48 -2.05
N SER A 40 -18.93 64.18 -0.81
CA SER A 40 -18.76 65.08 0.35
C SER A 40 -17.37 64.91 0.99
N LYS A 41 -16.82 66.01 1.55
CA LYS A 41 -15.42 66.15 2.01
C LYS A 41 -15.31 66.41 3.53
N GLN A 42 -14.06 66.55 3.99
CA GLN A 42 -13.56 67.04 5.30
C GLN A 42 -13.35 65.92 6.34
N GLN A 43 -12.15 65.53 6.83
CA GLN A 43 -10.84 66.17 7.14
C GLN A 43 -10.83 67.15 8.34
N PRO A 44 -9.69 67.34 9.07
CA PRO A 44 -8.37 66.65 9.01
C PRO A 44 -7.74 66.30 10.40
N GLN A 45 -6.44 65.97 10.39
CA GLN A 45 -5.45 66.01 11.49
C GLN A 45 -5.39 64.78 12.44
N GLN A 46 -4.22 64.37 12.95
CA GLN A 46 -2.85 64.93 12.85
C GLN A 46 -1.79 63.80 12.76
N GLN A 47 -0.58 64.11 12.25
CA GLN A 47 0.56 63.18 12.18
C GLN A 47 1.42 63.26 13.45
N LEU A 48 2.14 62.18 13.82
CA LEU A 48 3.58 62.23 14.15
C LEU A 48 4.19 60.84 14.41
N GLN A 49 5.44 60.67 13.97
CA GLN A 49 6.44 59.65 14.35
C GLN A 49 7.76 60.42 14.56
N PRO A 50 8.66 60.02 15.48
CA PRO A 50 9.56 58.89 15.23
C PRO A 50 9.94 58.03 16.47
N GLN A 51 10.87 57.09 16.24
CA GLN A 51 11.54 56.19 17.19
C GLN A 51 12.68 56.90 17.98
N PRO A 52 13.57 56.17 18.71
CA PRO A 52 13.42 55.07 19.70
C PRO A 52 14.10 55.41 21.05
N HIS A 53 14.06 54.52 22.06
CA HIS A 53 15.27 54.20 22.88
C HIS A 53 15.13 52.97 23.82
N THR A 54 16.28 52.31 24.04
CA THR A 54 16.69 51.42 25.15
C THR A 54 16.40 51.97 26.57
N LYS A 55 16.32 51.23 27.70
CA LYS A 55 16.89 49.93 28.20
C LYS A 55 16.07 49.53 29.49
N SER A 56 16.31 48.54 30.38
CA SER A 56 17.27 47.44 30.61
C SER A 56 16.79 46.53 31.78
N GLN A 57 17.21 45.25 31.82
CA GLN A 57 17.18 44.30 32.99
C GLN A 57 15.77 43.84 33.46
N SER A 58 15.56 42.61 33.97
CA SER A 58 16.47 41.67 34.66
C SER A 58 16.29 40.18 34.29
N GLN A 59 17.25 39.32 34.70
CA GLN A 59 17.20 37.84 34.64
C GLN A 59 17.30 37.23 36.05
N PRO A 60 17.01 35.92 36.20
CA PRO A 60 17.86 35.05 37.02
C PRO A 60 18.51 33.93 36.18
N GLN A 61 19.75 33.58 36.52
CA GLN A 61 20.41 32.34 36.09
C GLN A 61 20.22 31.25 37.15
N TYR A 62 20.30 29.98 36.75
CA TYR A 62 20.73 28.89 37.63
C TYR A 62 21.77 28.01 36.92
N GLN A 63 22.64 27.38 37.70
CA GLN A 63 23.94 26.87 37.23
C GLN A 63 23.95 25.38 36.90
N GLN A 64 24.90 24.98 36.06
CA GLN A 64 25.32 23.58 35.92
C GLN A 64 26.25 23.18 37.08
N GLN A 65 26.17 21.93 37.54
CA GLN A 65 27.27 21.22 38.19
C GLN A 65 27.09 19.70 38.09
N SER A 66 28.19 18.99 37.84
CA SER A 66 28.34 17.54 38.09
C SER A 66 29.34 17.38 39.24
N PRO A 67 29.35 16.22 39.97
CA PRO A 67 30.42 15.25 39.65
C PRO A 67 30.15 13.75 39.98
N LEU A 68 30.86 12.88 39.23
CA LEU A 68 31.61 11.68 39.64
C LEU A 68 30.98 10.47 40.42
N VAL A 69 30.97 9.31 39.74
CA VAL A 69 31.66 8.02 40.10
C VAL A 69 31.26 7.23 41.38
N LEU A 70 30.71 6.02 41.15
CA LEU A 70 30.97 4.66 41.76
C LEU A 70 31.32 4.51 43.27
N PRO A 71 30.78 3.47 43.95
CA PRO A 71 31.29 2.09 43.74
C PRO A 71 30.25 0.95 43.75
N GLN A 72 30.72 -0.26 43.40
CA GLN A 72 30.01 -1.54 43.51
C GLN A 72 30.16 -2.16 44.91
N GLN A 73 29.21 -3.00 45.34
CA GLN A 73 29.52 -4.20 46.14
C GLN A 73 28.41 -5.28 46.05
N GLN A 74 28.76 -6.51 46.44
CA GLN A 74 27.94 -7.72 46.28
C GLN A 74 27.60 -8.36 47.65
N GLN A 75 26.42 -9.00 47.73
CA GLN A 75 26.11 -10.16 48.59
C GLN A 75 24.87 -10.83 47.97
N GLN A 76 24.94 -12.04 47.41
CA GLN A 76 25.16 -13.36 48.03
C GLN A 76 24.07 -13.80 49.00
N LEU A 77 23.30 -14.81 48.59
CA LEU A 77 22.64 -15.78 49.47
C LEU A 77 22.87 -17.19 48.94
N GLN A 78 23.21 -18.10 49.85
CA GLN A 78 23.38 -19.55 49.67
C GLN A 78 22.17 -20.26 50.34
N HIS A 79 21.88 -21.56 50.23
CA HIS A 79 22.49 -22.72 49.55
C HIS A 79 21.41 -23.84 49.45
N GLN A 80 21.68 -24.91 48.69
CA GLN A 80 21.63 -26.34 49.10
C GLN A 80 21.30 -27.31 47.94
N GLN A 81 22.09 -28.39 47.86
CA GLN A 81 21.80 -29.66 47.17
C GLN A 81 21.86 -30.79 48.22
N PRO A 82 21.34 -32.00 47.94
CA PRO A 82 22.26 -33.12 47.62
C PRO A 82 21.63 -34.20 46.68
N PRO A 83 22.32 -35.32 46.36
CA PRO A 83 23.74 -35.51 46.05
C PRO A 83 23.97 -36.25 44.70
N GLN A 84 25.24 -36.56 44.38
CA GLN A 84 25.70 -37.27 43.16
C GLN A 84 25.73 -38.81 43.30
N GLN A 85 25.90 -39.51 42.18
CA GLN A 85 26.78 -40.70 42.09
C GLN A 85 27.57 -40.70 40.76
N GLN A 86 28.60 -41.56 40.66
CA GLN A 86 29.77 -41.37 39.77
C GLN A 86 29.97 -42.53 38.75
N GLN A 87 31.12 -42.49 38.05
CA GLN A 87 31.82 -43.56 37.28
C GLN A 87 31.53 -43.66 35.78
N GLN A 88 32.50 -43.96 34.89
CA GLN A 88 33.97 -43.75 34.93
C GLN A 88 34.52 -43.76 33.47
N GLN A 89 35.81 -43.46 33.27
CA GLN A 89 36.46 -43.42 31.95
C GLN A 89 36.81 -44.81 31.40
N GLN A 90 36.71 -45.02 30.08
CA GLN A 90 37.76 -45.66 29.25
C GLN A 90 37.45 -45.67 27.74
N GLN A 91 38.51 -45.43 26.95
CA GLN A 91 38.75 -45.95 25.58
C GLN A 91 39.85 -47.02 25.73
N PRO A 92 40.02 -48.04 24.83
CA PRO A 92 40.24 -47.82 23.39
C PRO A 92 39.84 -48.99 22.43
N THR A 93 40.41 -48.96 21.21
CA THR A 93 40.64 -50.04 20.21
C THR A 93 39.49 -50.64 19.39
N ASP A 94 39.61 -50.50 18.06
CA ASP A 94 39.16 -51.48 17.04
C ASP A 94 39.97 -52.79 17.16
N PRO A 95 39.41 -53.96 16.79
CA PRO A 95 39.70 -54.48 15.43
C PRO A 95 38.61 -55.35 14.76
N ALA A 96 38.61 -55.29 13.42
CA ALA A 96 38.27 -56.36 12.44
C ALA A 96 36.89 -57.05 12.44
N SER A 97 36.34 -57.24 11.23
CA SER A 97 35.10 -57.96 10.96
C SER A 97 35.29 -59.50 10.90
N PRO A 98 34.30 -60.29 11.38
CA PRO A 98 34.10 -61.68 10.98
C PRO A 98 32.90 -61.86 10.02
N THR A 99 32.86 -62.98 9.30
CA THR A 99 31.99 -63.20 8.13
C THR A 99 30.64 -63.86 8.46
N VAL A 100 29.64 -63.54 7.63
CA VAL A 100 28.28 -64.12 7.45
C VAL A 100 28.00 -65.49 8.08
N ALA A 101 26.90 -65.57 8.85
CA ALA A 101 26.07 -66.76 8.97
C ALA A 101 24.58 -66.35 9.06
N THR A 102 23.76 -66.73 8.08
CA THR A 102 22.34 -66.31 7.97
C THR A 102 21.35 -67.39 8.39
N THR A 103 20.59 -67.12 9.45
CA THR A 103 19.27 -67.75 9.70
C THR A 103 18.17 -66.80 9.20
N PRO A 104 17.25 -67.23 8.32
CA PRO A 104 16.11 -66.41 7.93
C PRO A 104 15.12 -66.22 9.10
N GLU A 105 14.67 -64.99 9.36
CA GLU A 105 13.46 -64.80 10.18
C GLU A 105 12.19 -65.11 9.35
N PRO A 106 11.09 -65.57 9.98
CA PRO A 106 9.87 -65.92 9.27
C PRO A 106 9.26 -64.73 8.51
N VAL A 107 8.88 -64.95 7.25
CA VAL A 107 8.21 -63.93 6.43
C VAL A 107 6.78 -63.74 6.93
N ASP A 108 6.48 -62.64 7.63
CA ASP A 108 5.23 -62.42 8.39
C ASP A 108 3.99 -62.07 7.52
N GLY A 109 4.00 -62.45 6.25
CA GLY A 109 2.85 -62.41 5.33
C GLY A 109 2.32 -61.03 4.94
N ARG A 110 2.85 -59.93 5.50
CA ARG A 110 2.27 -58.56 5.35
C ARG A 110 3.10 -57.62 4.48
N GLY A 111 3.57 -58.14 3.35
CA GLY A 111 3.87 -57.36 2.15
C GLY A 111 5.23 -56.64 2.08
N PHE A 112 6.07 -56.69 3.12
CA PHE A 112 7.43 -56.12 3.09
C PHE A 112 8.45 -57.00 3.82
N GLY A 113 9.49 -57.44 3.10
CA GLY A 113 10.63 -58.21 3.62
C GLY A 113 11.77 -57.38 4.23
N ILE A 114 12.67 -58.04 4.97
CA ILE A 114 13.92 -57.44 5.46
C ILE A 114 14.83 -57.16 4.27
N GLY A 115 15.40 -55.96 4.21
CA GLY A 115 16.28 -55.52 3.14
C GLY A 115 15.58 -54.77 1.99
N GLU A 116 14.25 -54.68 2.00
CA GLU A 116 13.50 -53.89 1.02
C GLU A 116 13.69 -52.38 1.20
N LEU A 117 13.61 -51.64 0.08
CA LEU A 117 13.55 -50.18 0.04
C LEU A 117 12.11 -49.71 0.21
N VAL A 118 11.89 -48.71 1.08
CA VAL A 118 10.57 -48.14 1.36
C VAL A 118 10.64 -46.63 1.50
N TRP A 119 9.54 -45.94 1.18
CA TRP A 119 9.30 -44.59 1.69
C TRP A 119 8.57 -44.70 3.02
N GLY A 120 9.13 -44.12 4.08
CA GLY A 120 8.54 -44.14 5.43
C GLY A 120 8.18 -42.73 5.92
N LYS A 121 7.19 -42.63 6.82
CA LYS A 121 6.78 -41.33 7.41
C LYS A 121 6.71 -41.34 8.95
N LEU A 122 7.61 -40.58 9.56
CA LEU A 122 7.56 -40.24 10.98
C LEU A 122 6.52 -39.15 11.26
N ARG A 123 5.99 -39.12 12.49
CA ARG A 123 5.00 -38.12 12.91
C ARG A 123 5.70 -36.77 13.05
N GLY A 124 5.25 -35.78 12.29
CA GLY A 124 5.86 -34.43 12.24
C GLY A 124 6.91 -34.24 11.14
N PHE A 125 7.20 -35.26 10.33
CA PHE A 125 8.18 -35.20 9.24
C PHE A 125 7.54 -35.54 7.88
N SER A 126 8.24 -35.22 6.80
CA SER A 126 7.91 -35.64 5.43
C SER A 126 8.07 -37.16 5.24
N TRP A 127 7.66 -37.65 4.07
CA TRP A 127 8.09 -38.99 3.63
C TRP A 127 9.60 -38.95 3.33
N TRP A 128 10.33 -39.99 3.76
CA TRP A 128 11.78 -40.12 3.55
C TRP A 128 12.13 -41.54 3.09
N PRO A 129 13.14 -41.74 2.23
CA PRO A 129 13.55 -43.08 1.81
C PRO A 129 14.33 -43.78 2.92
N GLY A 130 14.13 -45.08 3.05
CA GLY A 130 14.85 -45.93 3.99
C GLY A 130 14.80 -47.40 3.59
N ARG A 131 15.50 -48.22 4.36
CA ARG A 131 15.53 -49.68 4.20
C ARG A 131 14.86 -50.34 5.39
N ILE A 132 14.00 -51.34 5.17
CA ILE A 132 13.54 -52.18 6.28
C ILE A 132 14.72 -53.01 6.76
N VAL A 133 15.03 -52.87 8.05
CA VAL A 133 16.10 -53.62 8.71
C VAL A 133 15.52 -54.49 9.81
N SER A 134 16.29 -55.49 10.19
CA SER A 134 15.99 -56.34 11.32
C SER A 134 16.23 -55.61 12.65
N TRP A 135 15.64 -56.14 13.73
CA TRP A 135 15.87 -55.65 15.09
C TRP A 135 17.30 -55.88 15.60
N TRP A 136 17.99 -56.94 15.13
CA TRP A 136 19.39 -57.17 15.50
C TRP A 136 20.33 -56.10 14.94
N MET A 137 20.08 -55.59 13.72
CA MET A 137 20.88 -54.50 13.14
C MET A 137 20.74 -53.16 13.88
N THR A 138 19.66 -52.96 14.65
CA THR A 138 19.45 -51.71 15.40
C THR A 138 19.98 -51.75 16.84
N GLY A 139 20.36 -52.93 17.35
CA GLY A 139 20.71 -53.10 18.77
C GLY A 139 19.55 -52.78 19.71
N ARG A 140 18.30 -53.07 19.30
CA ARG A 140 17.07 -52.82 20.07
C ARG A 140 16.17 -54.05 20.07
N SER A 141 15.08 -53.99 20.84
CA SER A 141 14.05 -55.03 20.87
C SER A 141 13.33 -55.20 19.52
N ARG A 142 12.71 -56.37 19.35
CA ARG A 142 11.81 -56.67 18.23
C ARG A 142 10.74 -55.58 18.09
N ALA A 143 10.46 -55.20 16.84
CA ALA A 143 9.38 -54.27 16.52
C ALA A 143 8.03 -54.85 16.95
N ALA A 144 7.12 -54.00 17.45
CA ALA A 144 5.77 -54.42 17.82
C ALA A 144 4.96 -54.81 16.57
N GLU A 145 3.91 -55.61 16.74
CA GLU A 145 3.08 -56.04 15.60
C GLU A 145 2.47 -54.83 14.86
N GLY A 146 2.45 -54.89 13.53
CA GLY A 146 2.05 -53.77 12.68
C GLY A 146 3.10 -52.65 12.55
N THR A 147 4.32 -52.88 13.04
CA THR A 147 5.46 -51.95 12.88
C THR A 147 6.71 -52.62 12.33
N ARG A 148 7.67 -51.80 11.87
CA ARG A 148 8.96 -52.20 11.29
C ARG A 148 10.07 -51.29 11.79
N TRP A 149 11.28 -51.82 11.93
CA TRP A 149 12.49 -51.01 12.00
C TRP A 149 12.87 -50.56 10.58
N VAL A 150 12.94 -49.24 10.39
CA VAL A 150 13.46 -48.61 9.17
C VAL A 150 14.78 -47.94 9.51
N MET A 151 15.80 -48.20 8.69
CA MET A 151 17.04 -47.43 8.64
C MET A 151 16.87 -46.33 7.60
N TRP A 152 16.99 -45.06 7.99
CA TRP A 152 16.89 -43.94 7.06
C TRP A 152 18.19 -43.76 6.29
N PHE A 153 18.09 -43.42 5.01
CA PHE A 153 19.27 -42.99 4.24
C PHE A 153 19.65 -41.54 4.60
N GLY A 154 20.93 -41.22 4.44
CA GLY A 154 21.52 -39.94 4.85
C GLY A 154 22.12 -40.02 6.24
N ASP A 155 21.29 -40.04 7.29
CA ASP A 155 21.76 -40.02 8.68
C ASP A 155 21.97 -41.40 9.32
N GLY A 156 21.59 -42.47 8.62
CA GLY A 156 21.73 -43.87 9.07
C GLY A 156 20.90 -44.24 10.30
N LYS A 157 20.02 -43.36 10.80
CA LYS A 157 19.30 -43.59 12.05
C LYS A 157 18.22 -44.65 11.87
N PHE A 158 17.97 -45.39 12.95
CA PHE A 158 16.90 -46.38 13.02
C PHE A 158 15.64 -45.80 13.65
N SER A 159 14.46 -46.17 13.15
CA SER A 159 13.18 -45.80 13.76
C SER A 159 12.12 -46.87 13.59
N VAL A 160 11.20 -46.97 14.56
CA VAL A 160 10.02 -47.83 14.45
C VAL A 160 8.93 -47.07 13.68
N VAL A 161 8.56 -47.58 12.51
CA VAL A 161 7.51 -47.03 11.63
C VAL A 161 6.36 -48.03 11.60
N ALA A 162 5.11 -47.55 11.66
CA ALA A 162 3.95 -48.43 11.45
C ALA A 162 3.87 -48.84 9.97
N SER A 163 3.51 -50.08 9.66
CA SER A 163 3.50 -50.57 8.28
C SER A 163 2.54 -49.79 7.36
N SER A 164 1.46 -49.21 7.91
CA SER A 164 0.56 -48.28 7.20
C SER A 164 1.15 -46.88 6.92
N ARG A 165 2.37 -46.61 7.40
CA ARG A 165 3.18 -45.41 7.15
C ARG A 165 4.51 -45.77 6.48
N ALA A 166 4.58 -46.93 5.82
CA ALA A 166 5.62 -47.34 4.90
C ALA A 166 4.97 -47.68 3.55
N GLY A 167 5.58 -47.26 2.44
CA GLY A 167 5.07 -47.44 1.09
C GLY A 167 6.09 -48.05 0.14
N LYS A 168 5.64 -49.00 -0.69
CA LYS A 168 6.36 -49.50 -1.86
C LYS A 168 6.14 -48.52 -3.02
N ALA A 169 7.22 -47.84 -3.43
CA ALA A 169 7.23 -46.96 -4.60
C ALA A 169 8.43 -47.24 -5.54
N PHE A 170 9.21 -48.28 -5.26
CA PHE A 170 10.31 -48.75 -6.10
C PHE A 170 9.84 -49.96 -6.90
N MET A 171 10.16 -50.02 -8.19
CA MET A 171 9.89 -51.22 -8.99
C MET A 171 10.79 -52.35 -8.52
N ALA A 172 10.19 -53.47 -8.11
CA ALA A 172 10.90 -54.71 -7.87
C ALA A 172 10.97 -55.50 -9.19
N CYS A 173 12.19 -55.84 -9.62
CA CYS A 173 12.39 -56.84 -10.66
C CYS A 173 12.21 -58.23 -10.03
N PRO A 174 11.53 -59.19 -10.68
CA PRO A 174 11.62 -60.60 -10.28
C PRO A 174 13.05 -61.12 -10.53
N ASP A 175 13.51 -62.04 -9.68
CA ASP A 175 14.91 -62.52 -9.61
C ASP A 175 15.36 -63.41 -10.80
N SER A 176 14.74 -63.31 -11.99
CA SER A 176 14.83 -64.32 -13.04
C SER A 176 15.01 -63.81 -14.49
N ASP A 177 15.27 -62.52 -14.72
CA ASP A 177 15.42 -61.96 -16.08
C ASP A 177 16.63 -61.03 -16.23
N GLU A 178 17.62 -61.44 -17.04
CA GLU A 178 18.88 -60.72 -17.37
C GLU A 178 18.71 -59.60 -18.42
N THR A 179 17.50 -59.03 -18.53
CA THR A 179 17.14 -58.01 -19.52
C THR A 179 17.75 -56.62 -19.23
N GLU A 180 17.83 -55.76 -20.25
CA GLU A 180 18.26 -54.35 -20.09
C GLU A 180 17.37 -53.59 -19.10
N THR A 181 16.07 -53.90 -19.05
CA THR A 181 15.11 -53.32 -18.11
C THR A 181 15.55 -53.54 -16.67
N SER A 182 15.92 -54.78 -16.31
CA SER A 182 16.39 -55.16 -14.98
C SER A 182 17.61 -54.34 -14.56
N LYS A 183 18.60 -54.24 -15.47
CA LYS A 183 19.84 -53.48 -15.27
C LYS A 183 19.60 -51.98 -15.16
N SER A 184 18.60 -51.44 -15.87
CA SER A 184 18.19 -50.03 -15.74
C SER A 184 17.57 -49.73 -14.37
N VAL A 185 16.72 -50.62 -13.85
CA VAL A 185 16.06 -50.47 -12.54
C VAL A 185 17.07 -50.60 -11.40
N GLU A 186 18.02 -51.55 -11.50
CA GLU A 186 19.10 -51.67 -10.51
C GLU A 186 20.05 -50.46 -10.54
N MET A 187 20.40 -49.94 -11.72
CA MET A 187 21.21 -48.72 -11.85
C MET A 187 20.51 -47.48 -11.27
N LEU A 188 19.21 -47.31 -11.51
CA LEU A 188 18.40 -46.23 -10.92
C LEU A 188 18.31 -46.35 -9.39
N ASN A 189 18.05 -47.55 -8.87
CA ASN A 189 18.02 -47.79 -7.41
C ASN A 189 19.40 -47.53 -6.78
N LYS A 190 20.49 -47.90 -7.46
CA LYS A 190 21.87 -47.64 -7.02
C LYS A 190 22.17 -46.14 -6.96
N GLN A 191 21.82 -45.37 -8.00
CA GLN A 191 21.95 -43.91 -8.00
C GLN A 191 21.12 -43.27 -6.89
N MET A 192 19.87 -43.68 -6.70
CA MET A 192 19.00 -43.17 -5.61
C MET A 192 19.59 -43.41 -4.21
N ILE A 193 20.21 -44.57 -3.97
CA ILE A 193 20.90 -44.87 -2.71
C ILE A 193 22.16 -44.01 -2.56
N GLU A 194 22.94 -43.85 -3.63
CA GLU A 194 24.15 -43.03 -3.65
C GLU A 194 23.83 -41.56 -3.35
N TRP A 195 22.83 -40.96 -4.01
CA TRP A 195 22.33 -39.61 -3.73
C TRP A 195 21.84 -39.45 -2.29
N ALA A 196 21.14 -40.45 -1.75
CA ALA A 196 20.64 -40.39 -0.38
C ALA A 196 21.76 -40.52 0.67
N MET A 197 22.90 -41.14 0.33
CA MET A 197 24.07 -41.29 1.22
C MET A 197 25.09 -40.15 1.08
N THR A 198 25.23 -39.52 -0.09
CA THR A 198 26.11 -38.34 -0.29
C THR A 198 25.44 -37.01 0.06
N GLY A 199 24.14 -37.01 0.34
CA GLY A 199 23.29 -35.83 0.35
C GLY A 199 22.78 -35.51 -1.07
N PHE A 200 21.54 -35.03 -1.15
CA PHE A 200 20.90 -34.67 -2.41
C PHE A 200 21.74 -33.62 -3.16
N GLN A 201 22.29 -33.99 -4.32
CA GLN A 201 22.69 -32.99 -5.30
C GLN A 201 21.44 -32.34 -5.89
N PRO A 202 21.33 -31.00 -5.94
CA PRO A 202 20.33 -30.37 -6.80
C PRO A 202 20.64 -30.73 -8.26
N THR A 203 19.59 -30.99 -9.05
CA THR A 203 19.67 -31.44 -10.44
C THR A 203 20.13 -30.30 -11.38
N GLY A 204 21.43 -30.00 -11.31
CA GLY A 204 22.05 -28.88 -12.02
C GLY A 204 21.51 -27.51 -11.56
N PRO A 205 21.72 -26.45 -12.36
CA PRO A 205 21.20 -25.11 -12.06
C PRO A 205 19.68 -25.07 -11.85
N LYS A 206 18.94 -25.98 -12.51
CA LYS A 206 17.47 -26.02 -12.47
C LYS A 206 16.88 -26.68 -11.22
N GLY A 207 17.63 -27.56 -10.55
CA GLY A 207 17.20 -28.15 -9.27
C GLY A 207 17.11 -27.16 -8.10
N LEU A 208 17.48 -25.89 -8.33
CA LEU A 208 17.37 -24.76 -7.39
C LEU A 208 16.45 -23.64 -7.93
N GLU A 209 15.94 -23.74 -9.16
CA GLU A 209 14.91 -22.81 -9.64
C GLU A 209 13.63 -23.06 -8.81
N PRO A 210 13.05 -22.03 -8.13
CA PRO A 210 11.77 -22.22 -7.45
C PRO A 210 10.73 -22.52 -8.54
N PRO A 211 9.97 -23.64 -8.46
CA PRO A 211 9.06 -23.99 -9.53
C PRO A 211 8.05 -22.86 -9.77
N GLU A 212 7.73 -22.58 -11.03
CA GLU A 212 6.73 -21.58 -11.39
C GLU A 212 5.36 -21.92 -10.76
N ASP A 213 5.15 -23.21 -10.45
CA ASP A 213 4.02 -23.79 -9.71
C ASP A 213 3.97 -23.46 -8.20
N ILE A 214 4.93 -22.71 -7.64
CA ILE A 214 4.93 -22.32 -6.20
C ILE A 214 4.81 -20.81 -6.02
N CYS A 215 3.89 -20.39 -5.14
CA CYS A 215 3.74 -19.01 -4.71
C CYS A 215 4.93 -18.57 -3.83
N ILE A 216 5.86 -17.78 -4.37
CA ILE A 216 7.06 -17.35 -3.62
C ILE A 216 6.73 -16.46 -2.40
N SER A 217 5.54 -15.87 -2.37
CA SER A 217 5.04 -15.04 -1.27
C SER A 217 4.56 -15.85 -0.06
N CYS A 218 4.23 -17.16 -0.20
CA CYS A 218 3.67 -17.95 0.91
C CYS A 218 3.84 -19.48 0.85
N GLY A 219 4.54 -20.02 -0.14
CA GLY A 219 4.75 -21.47 -0.34
C GLY A 219 3.52 -22.25 -0.84
N SER A 220 2.43 -21.58 -1.19
CA SER A 220 1.22 -22.26 -1.71
C SER A 220 1.43 -22.79 -3.13
N LEU A 221 1.06 -24.05 -3.36
CA LEU A 221 1.06 -24.69 -4.69
C LEU A 221 -0.14 -24.26 -5.57
N ASN A 222 -1.07 -23.46 -5.05
CA ASN A 222 -2.22 -22.96 -5.80
C ASN A 222 -1.87 -21.65 -6.52
N VAL A 223 -0.90 -21.71 -7.44
CA VAL A 223 -0.49 -20.57 -8.27
C VAL A 223 -1.56 -20.26 -9.29
N SER A 224 -1.84 -18.96 -9.46
CA SER A 224 -2.87 -18.45 -10.37
C SER A 224 -2.37 -17.32 -11.29
N LEU A 225 -1.14 -16.85 -11.06
CA LEU A 225 -0.41 -15.82 -11.79
C LEU A 225 1.05 -15.83 -11.34
N GLU A 226 1.93 -15.14 -12.04
CA GLU A 226 3.34 -14.99 -11.64
C GLU A 226 3.56 -13.77 -10.73
N HIS A 227 4.61 -13.80 -9.90
CA HIS A 227 4.98 -12.64 -9.09
C HIS A 227 5.46 -11.47 -9.98
N PRO A 228 5.01 -10.22 -9.75
CA PRO A 228 5.30 -9.10 -10.67
C PRO A 228 6.76 -8.64 -10.65
N LEU A 229 7.48 -8.84 -9.54
CA LEU A 229 8.83 -8.29 -9.34
C LEU A 229 9.97 -9.32 -9.48
N PHE A 230 9.68 -10.60 -9.25
CA PHE A 230 10.67 -11.68 -9.13
C PHE A 230 10.19 -12.94 -9.84
N ALA A 231 11.12 -13.80 -10.27
CA ALA A 231 10.82 -15.11 -10.84
C ALA A 231 10.04 -16.00 -9.84
N GLY A 232 9.15 -16.84 -10.35
CA GLY A 232 8.26 -17.69 -9.54
C GLY A 232 6.79 -17.25 -9.53
N GLY A 233 5.95 -18.11 -8.96
CA GLY A 233 4.49 -17.99 -8.97
C GLY A 233 3.92 -17.12 -7.85
N MET A 234 2.61 -16.89 -7.91
CA MET A 234 1.81 -16.17 -6.93
C MET A 234 0.37 -16.74 -6.88
N CYS A 235 -0.17 -16.96 -5.68
CA CYS A 235 -1.55 -17.38 -5.49
C CYS A 235 -2.50 -16.18 -5.36
N GLN A 236 -3.79 -16.37 -5.67
CA GLN A 236 -4.78 -15.29 -5.67
C GLN A 236 -4.93 -14.56 -4.33
N SER A 237 -4.72 -15.26 -3.20
CA SER A 237 -4.71 -14.63 -1.87
C SER A 237 -3.55 -13.63 -1.72
N CYS A 238 -2.34 -14.03 -2.13
CA CYS A 238 -1.18 -13.14 -2.15
C CYS A 238 -1.34 -12.00 -3.17
N LYS A 239 -2.00 -12.21 -4.31
CA LYS A 239 -2.36 -11.10 -5.22
C LYS A 239 -3.21 -10.05 -4.53
N ASN A 240 -4.26 -10.45 -3.81
CA ASN A 240 -5.13 -9.49 -3.10
C ASN A 240 -4.33 -8.70 -2.06
N CYS A 241 -3.56 -9.40 -1.22
CA CYS A 241 -2.65 -8.78 -0.24
C CYS A 241 -1.64 -7.82 -0.90
N PHE A 242 -1.09 -8.16 -2.07
CA PHE A 242 -0.16 -7.30 -2.80
C PHE A 242 -0.81 -6.02 -3.33
N LEU A 243 -2.06 -6.09 -3.81
CA LEU A 243 -2.82 -4.91 -4.23
C LEU A 243 -3.12 -3.96 -3.06
N GLU A 244 -3.38 -4.51 -1.87
CA GLU A 244 -3.60 -3.77 -0.62
C GLU A 244 -2.29 -3.14 -0.07
N CYS A 245 -1.22 -3.93 0.02
CA CYS A 245 -0.04 -3.63 0.84
C CYS A 245 1.16 -3.05 0.09
N ALA A 246 1.35 -3.30 -1.21
CA ALA A 246 2.61 -2.96 -1.90
C ALA A 246 2.90 -1.44 -2.03
N TYR A 247 1.87 -0.59 -1.85
CA TYR A 247 1.97 0.86 -1.75
C TYR A 247 1.41 1.38 -0.41
N GLN A 248 1.73 0.69 0.69
CA GLN A 248 1.65 1.22 2.06
C GLN A 248 3.07 1.55 2.53
N TYR A 249 3.21 2.68 3.21
CA TYR A 249 4.47 3.21 3.70
C TYR A 249 4.26 3.78 5.10
N ASP A 250 5.18 3.50 6.02
CA ASP A 250 5.12 3.94 7.41
C ASP A 250 5.70 5.36 7.58
N ASP A 251 5.61 5.91 8.79
CA ASP A 251 6.03 7.28 9.12
C ASP A 251 7.55 7.53 8.95
N ASP A 252 8.36 6.47 8.81
CA ASP A 252 9.78 6.54 8.46
C ASP A 252 10.05 6.64 6.95
N GLY A 253 8.99 6.59 6.13
CA GLY A 253 9.04 6.64 4.68
C GLY A 253 9.28 5.29 3.98
N TYR A 254 9.56 4.20 4.69
CA TYR A 254 9.76 2.87 4.10
C TYR A 254 8.44 2.11 3.93
N GLN A 255 8.44 1.06 3.12
CA GLN A 255 7.28 0.19 2.96
C GLN A 255 6.95 -0.54 4.28
N SER A 256 5.69 -0.47 4.71
CA SER A 256 5.17 -1.13 5.92
C SER A 256 5.32 -2.66 5.91
N TYR A 257 5.57 -3.25 4.73
CA TYR A 257 5.58 -4.69 4.50
C TYR A 257 6.68 -5.11 3.51
N CYS A 258 7.08 -6.38 3.58
CA CYS A 258 8.05 -6.97 2.66
C CYS A 258 7.60 -6.89 1.18
N THR A 259 8.48 -6.39 0.31
CA THR A 259 8.32 -6.31 -1.16
C THR A 259 7.97 -7.67 -1.84
N ILE A 260 8.26 -8.82 -1.21
CA ILE A 260 8.01 -10.16 -1.76
C ILE A 260 6.69 -10.80 -1.26
N CYS A 261 6.42 -10.73 0.05
CA CYS A 261 5.29 -11.43 0.65
C CYS A 261 4.14 -10.52 1.13
N CYS A 262 4.34 -9.20 1.11
CA CYS A 262 3.41 -8.20 1.66
C CYS A 262 3.03 -8.46 3.13
N GLY A 263 3.99 -8.99 3.89
CA GLY A 263 3.93 -9.19 5.33
C GLY A 263 5.34 -9.29 5.91
N GLY A 264 5.53 -10.23 6.85
CA GLY A 264 6.76 -10.37 7.64
C GLY A 264 6.70 -9.57 8.95
N ARG A 265 7.44 -10.01 9.97
CA ARG A 265 7.47 -9.38 11.31
C ARG A 265 8.68 -8.47 11.55
N GLU A 266 9.76 -8.73 10.83
CA GLU A 266 11.05 -8.05 10.91
C GLU A 266 11.55 -7.87 9.48
N VAL A 267 11.95 -6.65 9.12
CA VAL A 267 12.29 -6.27 7.75
C VAL A 267 13.62 -5.54 7.66
N LEU A 268 14.34 -5.81 6.57
CA LEU A 268 15.55 -5.13 6.15
C LEU A 268 15.16 -3.96 5.25
N MET A 269 15.50 -2.74 5.68
CA MET A 269 15.32 -1.51 4.90
C MET A 269 16.48 -1.34 3.91
N CYS A 270 16.19 -0.85 2.70
CA CYS A 270 17.21 -0.61 1.68
C CYS A 270 18.01 0.69 1.99
N GLY A 271 19.33 0.60 2.11
CA GLY A 271 20.22 1.76 2.30
C GLY A 271 20.50 2.60 1.05
N ASN A 272 19.76 2.40 -0.05
CA ASN A 272 19.93 3.14 -1.30
C ASN A 272 19.00 4.36 -1.36
N ASN A 273 19.55 5.53 -1.68
CA ASN A 273 18.82 6.79 -1.77
C ASN A 273 17.58 6.68 -2.68
N ASN A 274 16.44 7.24 -2.23
CA ASN A 274 15.11 7.13 -2.86
C ASN A 274 14.50 5.71 -2.93
N CYS A 275 15.10 4.68 -2.31
CA CYS A 275 14.57 3.30 -2.33
C CYS A 275 13.86 2.92 -1.03
N CYS A 276 12.57 3.19 -0.97
CA CYS A 276 11.72 2.93 0.20
C CYS A 276 11.34 1.44 0.41
N ARG A 277 12.16 0.48 -0.02
CA ARG A 277 11.78 -0.95 -0.10
C ARG A 277 12.29 -1.79 1.07
N CYS A 278 11.42 -2.66 1.55
CA CYS A 278 11.64 -3.54 2.70
C CYS A 278 11.63 -5.04 2.30
N PHE A 279 12.46 -5.86 2.96
CA PHE A 279 12.52 -7.31 2.74
C PHE A 279 12.54 -8.06 4.06
N CYS A 280 11.59 -8.96 4.33
CA CYS A 280 11.57 -9.67 5.60
C CYS A 280 12.65 -10.75 5.70
N VAL A 281 13.17 -10.93 6.92
CA VAL A 281 14.21 -11.93 7.28
C VAL A 281 13.85 -13.32 6.74
N GLU A 282 12.60 -13.74 6.94
CA GLU A 282 12.06 -15.04 6.49
C GLU A 282 12.16 -15.24 4.96
N CYS A 283 11.80 -14.23 4.16
CA CYS A 283 11.91 -14.34 2.69
C CYS A 283 13.36 -14.34 2.22
N VAL A 284 14.25 -13.61 2.90
CA VAL A 284 15.66 -13.54 2.54
C VAL A 284 16.36 -14.86 2.84
N ASP A 285 16.22 -15.39 4.07
CA ASP A 285 16.87 -16.66 4.44
C ASP A 285 16.29 -17.87 3.69
N LEU A 286 15.06 -17.78 3.19
CA LEU A 286 14.44 -18.83 2.35
C LEU A 286 14.84 -18.74 0.87
N LEU A 287 14.78 -17.55 0.27
CA LEU A 287 14.91 -17.37 -1.20
C LEU A 287 16.33 -16.97 -1.63
N VAL A 288 17.11 -16.32 -0.78
CA VAL A 288 18.51 -15.93 -1.06
C VAL A 288 19.49 -16.94 -0.45
N GLY A 289 19.18 -17.45 0.74
CA GLY A 289 19.89 -18.56 1.39
C GLY A 289 20.06 -18.34 2.90
N GLN A 290 20.14 -19.43 3.65
CA GLN A 290 20.11 -19.38 5.12
C GLN A 290 21.25 -18.53 5.70
N GLY A 291 20.90 -17.51 6.49
CA GLY A 291 21.84 -16.54 7.07
C GLY A 291 22.14 -15.33 6.18
N ALA A 292 21.61 -15.24 4.97
CA ALA A 292 21.75 -14.07 4.10
C ALA A 292 21.13 -12.81 4.74
N ALA A 293 20.06 -12.94 5.53
CA ALA A 293 19.50 -11.81 6.27
C ALA A 293 20.47 -11.28 7.32
N HIS A 294 21.16 -12.17 8.05
CA HIS A 294 22.16 -11.79 9.04
C HIS A 294 23.47 -11.27 8.42
N ALA A 295 23.74 -11.59 7.15
CA ALA A 295 24.80 -10.95 6.37
C ALA A 295 24.39 -9.52 5.98
N ALA A 296 23.18 -9.33 5.44
CA ALA A 296 22.65 -8.02 5.07
C ALA A 296 22.54 -7.05 6.27
N ILE A 297 22.15 -7.52 7.46
CA ILE A 297 22.14 -6.73 8.71
C ILE A 297 23.54 -6.20 9.09
N LYS A 298 24.62 -6.79 8.59
CA LYS A 298 26.01 -6.37 8.82
C LYS A 298 26.61 -5.58 7.66
N GLU A 299 25.87 -5.40 6.57
CA GLU A 299 26.30 -4.64 5.40
C GLU A 299 25.73 -3.21 5.53
N ASP A 300 26.62 -2.22 5.64
CA ASP A 300 26.24 -0.81 5.75
C ASP A 300 27.00 0.02 4.69
N PRO A 301 26.32 0.63 3.69
CA PRO A 301 24.88 0.56 3.41
C PRO A 301 24.49 -0.68 2.57
N TRP A 302 23.59 -1.52 3.08
CA TRP A 302 23.02 -2.66 2.33
C TRP A 302 22.13 -2.20 1.16
N ASN A 303 22.40 -2.74 -0.04
CA ASN A 303 21.60 -2.49 -1.23
C ASN A 303 20.62 -3.64 -1.50
N CYS A 304 19.31 -3.34 -1.52
CA CYS A 304 18.29 -4.37 -1.72
C CYS A 304 18.29 -4.98 -3.13
N TYR A 305 17.67 -6.15 -3.26
CA TYR A 305 17.61 -6.95 -4.49
C TYR A 305 16.95 -6.26 -5.69
N MET A 306 16.18 -5.19 -5.46
CA MET A 306 15.64 -4.34 -6.53
C MET A 306 16.64 -3.31 -7.05
N CYS A 307 17.61 -2.89 -6.25
CA CYS A 307 18.64 -1.89 -6.60
C CYS A 307 19.95 -2.50 -7.09
N GLY A 308 20.33 -3.68 -6.57
CA GLY A 308 21.60 -4.32 -6.90
C GLY A 308 21.82 -4.51 -8.41
N GLN A 309 23.08 -4.39 -8.86
CA GLN A 309 23.42 -4.56 -10.28
C GLN A 309 23.27 -6.02 -10.76
N LYS A 310 23.48 -6.99 -9.87
CA LYS A 310 23.12 -8.39 -10.12
C LYS A 310 21.59 -8.54 -10.15
N GLY A 311 21.09 -9.38 -11.05
CA GLY A 311 19.66 -9.75 -11.09
C GLY A 311 19.30 -10.95 -10.21
N VAL A 312 20.26 -11.84 -9.93
CA VAL A 312 20.04 -13.12 -9.26
C VAL A 312 20.76 -13.16 -7.91
N PHE A 313 20.03 -13.58 -6.87
CA PHE A 313 20.49 -13.68 -5.49
C PHE A 313 19.99 -15.00 -4.88
N GLY A 314 20.81 -16.05 -4.93
CA GLY A 314 20.35 -17.40 -4.57
C GLY A 314 19.28 -17.88 -5.56
N LEU A 315 18.09 -18.17 -5.04
CA LEU A 315 16.90 -18.57 -5.81
C LEU A 315 16.06 -17.34 -6.24
N LEU A 316 16.35 -16.15 -5.70
CA LEU A 316 15.61 -14.91 -5.95
C LEU A 316 16.16 -14.17 -7.19
N GLU A 317 15.48 -14.29 -8.32
CA GLU A 317 15.78 -13.52 -9.54
C GLU A 317 14.82 -12.34 -9.74
N ARG A 318 15.35 -11.12 -9.83
CA ARG A 318 14.63 -9.90 -10.22
C ARG A 318 14.36 -9.94 -11.73
N ARG A 319 13.08 -9.93 -12.11
CA ARG A 319 12.67 -9.92 -13.52
C ARG A 319 13.15 -8.66 -14.25
N SER A 320 13.50 -8.78 -15.53
CA SER A 320 13.93 -7.63 -16.36
C SER A 320 12.75 -6.74 -16.80
N ASP A 321 11.57 -7.33 -16.99
CA ASP A 321 10.32 -6.68 -17.39
C ASP A 321 9.46 -6.20 -16.21
N TRP A 322 9.96 -6.30 -14.97
CA TRP A 322 9.23 -5.96 -13.73
C TRP A 322 8.47 -4.61 -13.74
N PRO A 323 8.99 -3.51 -14.36
CA PRO A 323 8.29 -2.23 -14.33
C PRO A 323 6.94 -2.32 -15.07
N SER A 324 6.94 -2.99 -16.23
CA SER A 324 5.74 -3.23 -17.04
C SER A 324 4.81 -4.24 -16.37
N ARG A 325 5.36 -5.33 -15.80
CA ARG A 325 4.57 -6.34 -15.08
C ARG A 325 3.80 -5.75 -13.92
N LEU A 326 4.50 -5.01 -13.05
CA LEU A 326 3.91 -4.33 -11.91
C LEU A 326 2.79 -3.39 -12.35
N GLN A 327 2.98 -2.69 -13.46
CA GLN A 327 1.98 -1.75 -13.97
C GLN A 327 0.72 -2.45 -14.51
N HIS A 328 0.87 -3.54 -15.27
CA HIS A 328 -0.26 -4.37 -15.68
C HIS A 328 -0.94 -5.08 -14.50
N PHE A 329 -0.20 -5.45 -13.45
CA PHE A 329 -0.74 -6.06 -12.23
C PHE A 329 -1.80 -5.19 -11.53
N PHE A 330 -1.64 -3.86 -11.62
CA PHE A 330 -2.56 -2.86 -11.07
C PHE A 330 -3.60 -2.33 -12.10
N ALA A 331 -3.53 -2.74 -13.37
CA ALA A 331 -4.37 -2.23 -14.46
C ALA A 331 -5.68 -3.05 -14.62
N ASN A 332 -6.60 -2.92 -13.66
CA ASN A 332 -7.94 -3.53 -13.74
C ASN A 332 -8.87 -2.76 -14.71
N ASN A 333 -8.61 -2.87 -16.02
CA ASN A 333 -9.43 -2.29 -17.09
C ASN A 333 -10.73 -3.10 -17.35
N HIS A 334 -11.54 -3.35 -16.32
CA HIS A 334 -12.76 -4.15 -16.47
C HIS A 334 -13.96 -3.42 -17.10
N ASP A 335 -13.98 -2.08 -17.10
CA ASP A 335 -15.12 -1.25 -17.57
C ASP A 335 -14.64 -0.02 -18.39
N GLN A 336 -14.15 -0.22 -19.62
CA GLN A 336 -13.68 0.89 -20.48
C GLN A 336 -14.21 0.83 -21.92
N ASP A 337 -15.08 1.79 -22.25
CA ASP A 337 -15.39 2.25 -23.62
C ASP A 337 -14.27 3.16 -24.20
N PHE A 338 -13.05 3.06 -23.68
CA PHE A 338 -11.93 3.99 -23.88
C PHE A 338 -10.63 3.23 -24.08
N ASP A 339 -9.65 3.85 -24.74
CA ASP A 339 -8.31 3.27 -24.93
C ASP A 339 -7.56 3.13 -23.58
N PRO A 340 -6.71 2.10 -23.42
CA PRO A 340 -5.89 1.94 -22.22
C PRO A 340 -4.99 3.17 -21.96
N PRO A 341 -4.93 3.69 -20.72
CA PRO A 341 -4.16 4.90 -20.40
C PRO A 341 -2.66 4.69 -20.63
N LYS A 342 -1.92 5.74 -21.04
CA LYS A 342 -0.46 5.64 -21.20
C LYS A 342 0.19 5.22 -19.89
N LEU A 343 0.82 4.05 -19.93
CA LEU A 343 1.56 3.43 -18.85
C LEU A 343 3.02 3.92 -18.87
N TYR A 344 3.54 4.32 -17.70
CA TYR A 344 4.94 4.74 -17.50
C TYR A 344 5.65 3.77 -16.57
N ALA A 345 6.79 3.23 -16.98
CA ALA A 345 7.60 2.37 -16.13
C ALA A 345 8.10 3.10 -14.86
N PRO A 346 8.04 2.47 -13.67
CA PRO A 346 8.77 2.89 -12.47
C PRO A 346 10.23 3.29 -12.74
N VAL A 347 10.70 4.30 -12.01
CA VAL A 347 12.04 4.88 -12.18
C VAL A 347 13.01 4.23 -11.20
N MET A 348 14.20 3.83 -11.68
CA MET A 348 15.28 3.33 -10.82
C MET A 348 15.70 4.37 -9.78
N ALA A 349 15.99 3.94 -8.54
CA ALA A 349 16.11 4.81 -7.37
C ALA A 349 17.15 5.92 -7.54
N GLU A 350 18.28 5.62 -8.19
CA GLU A 350 19.40 6.53 -8.45
C GLU A 350 19.07 7.60 -9.50
N LYS A 351 17.98 7.42 -10.25
CA LYS A 351 17.49 8.31 -11.32
C LYS A 351 16.23 9.09 -10.93
N ARG A 352 15.64 8.80 -9.76
CA ARG A 352 14.49 9.52 -9.20
C ARG A 352 14.86 10.99 -8.96
N LYS A 353 13.90 11.91 -9.17
CA LYS A 353 14.10 13.37 -9.05
C LYS A 353 12.92 14.01 -8.31
N PRO A 354 13.10 15.20 -7.70
CA PRO A 354 12.01 15.91 -7.04
C PRO A 354 10.82 16.16 -7.97
N ILE A 355 9.60 15.94 -7.46
CA ILE A 355 8.36 16.11 -8.22
C ILE A 355 8.05 17.60 -8.43
N ARG A 356 7.48 17.93 -9.60
CA ARG A 356 7.02 19.29 -9.94
C ARG A 356 5.52 19.28 -10.17
N VAL A 357 4.79 20.04 -9.37
CA VAL A 357 3.34 19.96 -9.23
C VAL A 357 2.66 21.24 -9.68
N LEU A 358 1.58 21.09 -10.47
CA LEU A 358 0.59 22.12 -10.74
C LEU A 358 -0.72 21.73 -10.04
N SER A 359 -1.09 22.47 -9.01
CA SER A 359 -2.34 22.30 -8.27
C SER A 359 -3.35 23.36 -8.68
N LEU A 360 -4.54 22.95 -9.11
CA LEU A 360 -5.61 23.81 -9.59
C LEU A 360 -6.81 23.68 -8.66
N PHE A 361 -7.32 24.81 -8.14
CA PHE A 361 -8.29 24.81 -7.04
C PHE A 361 -7.70 24.18 -5.76
N ASP A 362 -6.47 24.59 -5.42
CA ASP A 362 -5.60 23.97 -4.41
C ASP A 362 -6.22 23.93 -2.99
N GLY A 363 -7.13 24.85 -2.69
CA GLY A 363 -7.76 24.94 -1.37
C GLY A 363 -6.71 25.12 -0.27
N ILE A 364 -6.82 24.31 0.79
CA ILE A 364 -5.88 24.33 1.91
C ILE A 364 -4.64 23.44 1.65
N ALA A 365 -4.09 23.48 0.43
CA ALA A 365 -2.84 22.83 0.02
C ALA A 365 -2.72 21.33 0.35
N THR A 366 -3.84 20.58 0.31
CA THR A 366 -3.88 19.17 0.74
C THR A 366 -2.94 18.28 -0.10
N GLY A 367 -2.69 18.64 -1.36
CA GLY A 367 -1.70 17.96 -2.20
C GLY A 367 -0.27 18.09 -1.67
N LEU A 368 0.16 19.29 -1.24
CA LEU A 368 1.50 19.50 -0.69
C LEU A 368 1.68 18.88 0.70
N LEU A 369 0.62 18.91 1.53
CA LEU A 369 0.61 18.19 2.81
C LEU A 369 0.91 16.71 2.61
N VAL A 370 0.15 16.02 1.76
CA VAL A 370 0.31 14.57 1.54
C VAL A 370 1.64 14.23 0.87
N LEU A 371 2.16 15.05 -0.05
CA LEU A 371 3.48 14.81 -0.63
C LEU A 371 4.60 14.90 0.42
N LYS A 372 4.47 15.81 1.40
CA LYS A 372 5.38 15.88 2.56
C LYS A 372 5.21 14.69 3.50
N GLU A 373 3.97 14.28 3.82
CA GLU A 373 3.69 13.11 4.68
C GLU A 373 4.22 11.80 4.07
N LEU A 374 4.21 11.68 2.74
CA LEU A 374 4.81 10.55 2.01
C LEU A 374 6.34 10.66 1.87
N GLY A 375 6.98 11.74 2.35
CA GLY A 375 8.41 11.98 2.17
C GLY A 375 8.84 12.15 0.71
N ILE A 376 7.96 12.63 -0.17
CA ILE A 376 8.28 12.85 -1.59
C ILE A 376 8.86 14.26 -1.75
N GLN A 377 10.09 14.35 -2.28
CA GLN A 377 10.78 15.62 -2.50
C GLN A 377 10.02 16.49 -3.50
N VAL A 378 9.40 17.58 -3.04
CA VAL A 378 8.71 18.55 -3.91
C VAL A 378 9.65 19.68 -4.32
N GLY A 379 10.11 19.64 -5.58
CA GLY A 379 11.02 20.63 -6.16
C GLY A 379 10.33 21.90 -6.66
N ARG A 380 9.05 21.84 -7.00
CA ARG A 380 8.21 23.01 -7.33
C ARG A 380 6.74 22.68 -7.08
N TYR A 381 6.00 23.57 -6.43
CA TYR A 381 4.56 23.48 -6.25
C TYR A 381 3.92 24.82 -6.62
N ILE A 382 3.15 24.85 -7.70
CA ILE A 382 2.43 26.02 -8.19
C ILE A 382 0.93 25.80 -7.97
N ALA A 383 0.26 26.77 -7.35
CA ALA A 383 -1.12 26.65 -6.91
C ALA A 383 -2.01 27.76 -7.50
N SER A 384 -3.11 27.35 -8.13
CA SER A 384 -4.20 28.26 -8.49
C SER A 384 -5.30 28.18 -7.43
N GLU A 385 -5.56 29.31 -6.78
CA GLU A 385 -6.59 29.51 -5.77
C GLU A 385 -6.96 31.01 -5.73
N VAL A 386 -8.18 31.32 -5.31
CA VAL A 386 -8.75 32.69 -5.25
C VAL A 386 -9.38 33.01 -3.89
N CYS A 387 -9.46 32.04 -2.98
CA CYS A 387 -9.96 32.24 -1.63
C CYS A 387 -8.81 32.63 -0.70
N GLU A 388 -8.73 33.89 -0.27
CA GLU A 388 -7.68 34.40 0.64
C GLU A 388 -7.50 33.54 1.89
N ASP A 389 -8.60 33.02 2.45
CA ASP A 389 -8.55 32.07 3.57
C ASP A 389 -7.74 30.79 3.22
N SER A 390 -8.02 30.17 2.06
CA SER A 390 -7.31 28.99 1.58
C SER A 390 -5.81 29.26 1.40
N ILE A 391 -5.48 30.37 0.72
CA ILE A 391 -4.12 30.83 0.45
C ILE A 391 -3.36 31.05 1.76
N THR A 392 -4.00 31.67 2.75
CA THR A 392 -3.42 31.93 4.08
C THR A 392 -3.07 30.65 4.83
N VAL A 393 -3.91 29.61 4.76
CA VAL A 393 -3.56 28.29 5.33
C VAL A 393 -2.31 27.72 4.65
N GLY A 394 -2.27 27.68 3.31
CA GLY A 394 -1.15 27.10 2.60
C GLY A 394 0.17 27.86 2.76
N ILE A 395 0.14 29.20 2.78
CA ILE A 395 1.33 30.03 3.06
C ILE A 395 1.90 29.72 4.44
N VAL A 396 1.05 29.66 5.48
CA VAL A 396 1.49 29.44 6.87
C VAL A 396 1.91 27.98 7.11
N ARG A 397 1.15 27.00 6.62
CA ARG A 397 1.42 25.57 6.86
C ARG A 397 2.56 25.00 6.02
N HIS A 398 2.98 25.70 4.98
CA HIS A 398 4.07 25.27 4.10
C HIS A 398 5.14 26.35 3.86
N GLU A 399 5.26 27.31 4.78
CA GLU A 399 6.40 28.25 4.88
C GLU A 399 6.67 29.03 3.58
N GLY A 400 5.62 29.40 2.85
CA GLY A 400 5.75 30.09 1.55
C GLY A 400 6.35 29.26 0.41
N ARG A 401 6.53 27.93 0.56
CA ARG A 401 7.01 27.03 -0.52
C ARG A 401 6.06 26.91 -1.72
N ILE A 402 4.82 27.41 -1.60
CA ILE A 402 3.83 27.43 -2.69
C ILE A 402 3.92 28.74 -3.46
N MET A 403 4.10 28.64 -4.78
CA MET A 403 3.94 29.76 -5.70
C MET A 403 2.46 29.86 -6.10
N TYR A 404 1.72 30.76 -5.43
CA TYR A 404 0.34 31.07 -5.78
C TYR A 404 0.26 31.95 -7.03
N VAL A 405 -0.63 31.59 -7.95
CA VAL A 405 -0.80 32.28 -9.25
C VAL A 405 -2.20 32.87 -9.48
N GLY A 406 -3.06 32.83 -8.45
CA GLY A 406 -4.41 33.39 -8.50
C GLY A 406 -5.38 32.56 -9.35
N ASP A 407 -6.29 33.26 -10.04
CA ASP A 407 -7.39 32.65 -10.81
C ASP A 407 -6.91 31.82 -12.00
N VAL A 408 -7.39 30.57 -12.07
CA VAL A 408 -7.04 29.58 -13.09
C VAL A 408 -7.26 30.08 -14.52
N ARG A 409 -8.24 30.95 -14.73
CA ARG A 409 -8.62 31.50 -16.05
C ARG A 409 -7.54 32.44 -16.61
N ASN A 410 -6.69 32.99 -15.74
CA ASN A 410 -5.58 33.87 -16.12
C ASN A 410 -4.30 33.08 -16.49
N ILE A 411 -4.30 31.75 -16.33
CA ILE A 411 -3.14 30.90 -16.63
C ILE A 411 -3.09 30.61 -18.14
N THR A 412 -2.06 31.12 -18.81
CA THR A 412 -1.87 30.98 -20.26
C THR A 412 -0.93 29.82 -20.61
N ARG A 413 -0.95 29.37 -21.88
CA ARG A 413 0.07 28.47 -22.45
C ARG A 413 1.50 28.97 -22.20
N LYS A 414 1.72 30.29 -22.26
CA LYS A 414 3.03 30.90 -21.96
C LYS A 414 3.45 30.61 -20.52
N HIS A 415 2.56 30.85 -19.55
CA HIS A 415 2.83 30.58 -18.14
C HIS A 415 3.19 29.11 -17.89
N ILE A 416 2.43 28.16 -18.46
CA ILE A 416 2.74 26.72 -18.32
C ILE A 416 4.12 26.35 -18.86
N ASN A 417 4.55 26.95 -19.98
CA ASN A 417 5.89 26.73 -20.54
C ASN A 417 7.02 27.37 -19.69
N GLU A 418 6.78 28.53 -19.08
CA GLU A 418 7.76 29.23 -18.21
C GLU A 418 7.85 28.60 -16.81
N TRP A 419 6.76 28.01 -16.32
CA TRP A 419 6.65 27.42 -15.00
C TRP A 419 6.99 25.93 -14.94
N GLY A 420 6.80 25.21 -16.05
CA GLY A 420 7.03 23.78 -16.15
C GLY A 420 8.50 23.38 -16.43
N PRO A 421 8.73 22.15 -16.91
CA PRO A 421 7.75 21.06 -17.04
C PRO A 421 7.15 20.65 -15.69
N PHE A 422 5.88 20.24 -15.70
CA PHE A 422 5.17 19.67 -14.53
C PHE A 422 5.04 18.16 -14.68
N ASP A 423 5.31 17.41 -13.62
CA ASP A 423 5.23 15.94 -13.59
C ASP A 423 3.91 15.44 -12.97
N LEU A 424 3.22 16.30 -12.22
CA LEU A 424 1.93 16.02 -11.59
C LEU A 424 0.97 17.22 -11.76
N VAL A 425 -0.24 16.99 -12.29
CA VAL A 425 -1.30 18.01 -12.43
C VAL A 425 -2.55 17.58 -11.66
N ILE A 426 -2.96 18.33 -10.65
CA ILE A 426 -4.04 17.95 -9.73
C ILE A 426 -5.10 19.04 -9.58
N GLY A 427 -6.35 18.67 -9.29
CA GLY A 427 -7.36 19.66 -8.92
C GLY A 427 -8.77 19.14 -8.63
N GLY A 428 -9.54 19.93 -7.89
CA GLY A 428 -10.92 19.65 -7.52
C GLY A 428 -11.82 20.86 -7.77
N SER A 429 -12.39 20.98 -8.97
CA SER A 429 -13.15 22.19 -9.34
C SER A 429 -14.45 22.34 -8.52
N PRO A 430 -14.88 23.56 -8.13
CA PRO A 430 -15.99 23.77 -7.19
C PRO A 430 -17.30 23.05 -7.56
N CYS A 431 -17.63 22.01 -6.79
CA CYS A 431 -18.75 21.10 -7.03
C CYS A 431 -20.16 21.69 -6.83
N ASN A 432 -20.26 22.98 -6.46
CA ASN A 432 -21.51 23.64 -6.09
C ASN A 432 -22.57 23.63 -7.21
N ASP A 433 -22.16 23.83 -8.47
CA ASP A 433 -23.05 23.79 -9.63
C ASP A 433 -23.15 22.41 -10.29
N LEU A 434 -22.28 21.46 -9.93
CA LEU A 434 -22.36 20.08 -10.40
C LEU A 434 -23.30 19.22 -9.53
N SER A 435 -23.43 19.56 -8.23
CA SER A 435 -24.05 18.64 -7.29
C SER A 435 -25.59 18.66 -7.30
N ILE A 436 -26.20 17.48 -7.44
CA ILE A 436 -27.66 17.30 -7.47
C ILE A 436 -28.36 17.68 -6.15
N VAL A 437 -27.62 17.74 -5.03
CA VAL A 437 -28.15 18.19 -3.73
C VAL A 437 -28.27 19.72 -3.63
N ASN A 438 -27.80 20.46 -4.64
CA ASN A 438 -28.08 21.88 -4.80
C ASN A 438 -29.29 22.07 -5.74
N PRO A 439 -30.43 22.61 -5.26
CA PRO A 439 -31.57 22.93 -6.13
C PRO A 439 -31.26 24.03 -7.15
N ALA A 440 -30.36 24.95 -6.80
CA ALA A 440 -29.94 26.09 -7.64
C ALA A 440 -28.64 25.79 -8.42
N ARG A 441 -28.40 24.53 -8.78
CA ARG A 441 -27.22 24.10 -9.54
C ARG A 441 -27.36 24.48 -11.01
N LYS A 442 -26.24 24.83 -11.66
CA LYS A 442 -26.22 25.19 -13.09
C LYS A 442 -25.66 24.12 -14.05
N GLY A 443 -25.12 23.01 -13.54
CA GLY A 443 -24.52 21.94 -14.35
C GLY A 443 -23.11 22.27 -14.86
N LEU A 444 -22.53 21.36 -15.65
CA LEU A 444 -21.13 21.43 -16.09
C LEU A 444 -20.77 22.67 -16.94
N TYR A 445 -21.69 23.16 -17.78
CA TYR A 445 -21.40 24.20 -18.78
C TYR A 445 -21.61 25.63 -18.25
N GLU A 446 -22.16 25.78 -17.04
CA GLU A 446 -22.49 27.08 -16.44
C GLU A 446 -21.89 27.27 -15.03
N GLY A 447 -22.11 28.45 -14.44
CA GLY A 447 -21.77 28.74 -13.04
C GLY A 447 -20.30 28.50 -12.70
N THR A 448 -20.04 27.76 -11.62
CA THR A 448 -18.71 27.25 -11.28
C THR A 448 -18.38 25.92 -11.95
N GLY A 449 -19.36 25.21 -12.54
CA GLY A 449 -19.15 23.92 -13.21
C GLY A 449 -18.14 24.04 -14.35
N ARG A 450 -18.19 25.14 -15.11
CA ARG A 450 -17.28 25.43 -16.23
C ARG A 450 -15.79 25.45 -15.86
N LEU A 451 -15.45 25.57 -14.57
CA LEU A 451 -14.05 25.55 -14.10
C LEU A 451 -13.40 24.17 -14.31
N PHE A 452 -14.17 23.11 -14.53
CA PHE A 452 -13.68 21.84 -15.06
C PHE A 452 -12.92 22.02 -16.40
N PHE A 453 -13.42 22.86 -17.31
CA PHE A 453 -12.77 23.06 -18.61
C PHE A 453 -11.43 23.80 -18.51
N GLU A 454 -11.22 24.58 -17.45
CA GLU A 454 -9.92 25.19 -17.16
C GLU A 454 -8.90 24.14 -16.66
N PHE A 455 -9.34 23.16 -15.87
CA PHE A 455 -8.50 22.00 -15.53
C PHE A 455 -8.16 21.20 -16.80
N TYR A 456 -9.15 20.83 -17.62
CA TYR A 456 -8.93 20.09 -18.87
C TYR A 456 -7.96 20.82 -19.81
N ARG A 457 -8.16 22.14 -20.00
CA ARG A 457 -7.28 22.99 -20.81
C ARG A 457 -5.85 22.96 -20.28
N LEU A 458 -5.64 23.24 -18.99
CA LEU A 458 -4.29 23.31 -18.43
C LEU A 458 -3.60 21.94 -18.30
N LEU A 459 -4.36 20.86 -18.13
CA LEU A 459 -3.87 19.48 -18.23
C LEU A 459 -3.30 19.20 -19.62
N HIS A 460 -4.01 19.59 -20.68
CA HIS A 460 -3.52 19.44 -22.06
C HIS A 460 -2.27 20.30 -22.32
N GLU A 461 -2.22 21.54 -21.81
CA GLU A 461 -1.05 22.43 -21.92
C GLU A 461 0.20 21.90 -21.18
N ALA A 462 0.01 21.15 -20.08
CA ALA A 462 1.10 20.63 -19.25
C ALA A 462 1.57 19.21 -19.63
N ARG A 463 0.82 18.50 -20.49
CA ARG A 463 1.11 17.13 -20.95
C ARG A 463 2.45 17.09 -21.72
N PRO A 464 3.32 16.06 -21.51
CA PRO A 464 4.55 15.91 -22.29
C PRO A 464 4.25 15.85 -23.79
N LYS A 465 5.16 16.39 -24.61
CA LYS A 465 5.03 16.32 -26.06
C LYS A 465 5.23 14.89 -26.56
N GLN A 466 4.73 14.60 -27.77
CA GLN A 466 4.94 13.30 -28.39
C GLN A 466 6.45 13.03 -28.55
N GLY A 467 6.93 11.90 -28.02
CA GLY A 467 8.35 11.56 -27.91
C GLY A 467 9.00 11.88 -26.55
N GLU A 468 8.32 12.59 -25.64
CA GLU A 468 8.76 12.74 -24.24
C GLU A 468 8.21 11.58 -23.38
N ASP A 469 9.02 10.53 -23.16
CA ASP A 469 8.70 9.44 -22.22
C ASP A 469 9.00 9.78 -20.75
N ARG A 470 8.78 11.04 -20.40
CA ARG A 470 8.81 11.55 -19.02
C ARG A 470 7.55 11.07 -18.27
N PRO A 471 7.67 10.45 -17.09
CA PRO A 471 6.51 10.14 -16.24
C PRO A 471 5.66 11.40 -15.99
N PHE A 472 4.38 11.31 -16.30
CA PHE A 472 3.44 12.42 -16.16
C PHE A 472 2.10 11.93 -15.64
N PHE A 473 1.72 12.45 -14.49
CA PHE A 473 0.55 12.03 -13.74
C PHE A 473 -0.45 13.16 -13.59
N TRP A 474 -1.73 12.80 -13.47
CA TRP A 474 -2.78 13.75 -13.17
C TRP A 474 -3.92 13.13 -12.37
N LEU A 475 -4.63 13.98 -11.63
CA LEU A 475 -5.78 13.61 -10.80
C LEU A 475 -6.83 14.74 -10.79
N PHE A 476 -8.06 14.42 -11.16
CA PHE A 476 -9.22 15.28 -11.02
C PHE A 476 -10.23 14.68 -10.04
N GLU A 477 -10.64 15.44 -9.02
CA GLU A 477 -11.63 15.03 -8.03
C GLU A 477 -12.96 15.77 -8.21
N ASN A 478 -14.07 15.05 -7.98
CA ASN A 478 -15.36 15.69 -7.74
C ASN A 478 -16.39 14.82 -6.98
N VAL A 479 -17.55 15.40 -6.69
CA VAL A 479 -18.61 14.72 -5.92
C VAL A 479 -19.30 13.59 -6.69
N VAL A 480 -19.56 12.46 -6.00
CA VAL A 480 -20.38 11.36 -6.56
C VAL A 480 -21.81 11.79 -6.85
N ALA A 481 -22.35 12.70 -6.02
CA ALA A 481 -23.70 13.26 -6.18
C ALA A 481 -23.74 14.37 -7.24
N MET A 482 -23.29 14.08 -8.47
CA MET A 482 -23.41 14.92 -9.67
C MET A 482 -24.43 14.34 -10.67
N GLY A 483 -24.77 15.09 -11.73
CA GLY A 483 -25.63 14.56 -12.79
C GLY A 483 -24.94 13.45 -13.58
N VAL A 484 -25.73 12.46 -14.06
CA VAL A 484 -25.21 11.35 -14.87
C VAL A 484 -24.65 11.86 -16.21
N SER A 485 -25.28 12.89 -16.77
CA SER A 485 -24.77 13.64 -17.93
C SER A 485 -23.43 14.31 -17.63
N ASP A 486 -23.33 15.05 -16.53
CA ASP A 486 -22.11 15.77 -16.15
C ASP A 486 -20.95 14.77 -15.93
N LYS A 487 -21.21 13.65 -15.23
CA LYS A 487 -20.24 12.57 -15.02
C LYS A 487 -19.72 12.00 -16.34
N ARG A 488 -20.64 11.62 -17.24
CA ARG A 488 -20.33 11.03 -18.54
C ARG A 488 -19.54 12.00 -19.42
N ASP A 489 -19.90 13.28 -19.41
CA ASP A 489 -19.23 14.29 -20.22
C ASP A 489 -17.84 14.61 -19.66
N ILE A 490 -17.66 14.69 -18.33
CA ILE A 490 -16.33 14.75 -17.69
C ILE A 490 -15.48 13.54 -18.11
N SER A 491 -16.01 12.30 -18.04
CA SER A 491 -15.28 11.10 -18.50
C SER A 491 -14.87 11.17 -19.97
N ARG A 492 -15.71 11.74 -20.84
CA ARG A 492 -15.40 11.92 -22.26
C ARG A 492 -14.29 12.94 -22.50
N PHE A 493 -14.32 14.08 -21.81
CA PHE A 493 -13.25 15.08 -21.90
C PHE A 493 -11.93 14.60 -21.29
N LEU A 494 -11.98 13.75 -20.26
CA LEU A 494 -10.78 13.19 -19.61
C LEU A 494 -10.32 11.84 -20.18
N GLU A 495 -11.00 11.32 -21.20
CA GLU A 495 -10.69 10.05 -21.89
C GLU A 495 -10.64 8.82 -20.95
N CYS A 496 -11.30 8.88 -19.78
CA CYS A 496 -11.30 7.79 -18.79
C CYS A 496 -12.54 7.77 -17.88
N ASN A 497 -12.80 6.62 -17.25
CA ASN A 497 -13.85 6.48 -16.22
C ASN A 497 -13.31 6.76 -14.80
N PRO A 498 -14.13 7.31 -13.88
CA PRO A 498 -13.69 7.62 -12.52
C PRO A 498 -13.71 6.39 -11.61
N VAL A 499 -12.70 6.29 -10.74
CA VAL A 499 -12.77 5.46 -9.54
C VAL A 499 -13.69 6.13 -8.52
N MET A 500 -14.52 5.35 -7.83
CA MET A 500 -15.35 5.82 -6.72
C MET A 500 -14.71 5.38 -5.41
N ILE A 501 -14.36 6.33 -4.55
CA ILE A 501 -13.72 6.06 -3.25
C ILE A 501 -14.51 6.80 -2.16
N ASP A 502 -14.86 6.11 -1.06
CA ASP A 502 -15.52 6.70 0.11
C ASP A 502 -14.57 6.70 1.30
N ALA A 503 -14.25 7.89 1.81
CA ALA A 503 -13.35 8.06 2.96
C ALA A 503 -13.81 7.32 4.23
N LYS A 504 -15.06 6.82 4.32
CA LYS A 504 -15.55 6.00 5.45
C LYS A 504 -14.61 4.82 5.77
N GLU A 505 -13.88 4.31 4.77
CA GLU A 505 -13.00 3.13 4.85
C GLU A 505 -11.67 3.45 5.55
N VAL A 506 -11.26 4.73 5.59
CA VAL A 506 -10.00 5.23 6.20
C VAL A 506 -10.21 6.45 7.11
N SER A 507 -11.45 6.75 7.50
CA SER A 507 -11.78 7.88 8.36
C SER A 507 -13.15 7.74 9.01
N ALA A 508 -13.41 8.60 10.00
CA ALA A 508 -14.68 8.75 10.68
C ALA A 508 -15.79 9.46 9.88
N ALA A 509 -15.64 9.68 8.56
CA ALA A 509 -16.62 10.38 7.73
C ALA A 509 -16.99 9.63 6.44
N HIS A 510 -18.30 9.50 6.19
CA HIS A 510 -18.81 9.20 4.85
C HIS A 510 -18.51 10.35 3.90
N ARG A 511 -17.72 10.09 2.87
CA ARG A 511 -17.29 11.09 1.88
C ARG A 511 -16.93 10.45 0.53
N ALA A 512 -17.89 9.74 -0.06
CA ALA A 512 -17.80 9.26 -1.44
C ALA A 512 -17.43 10.38 -2.43
N ARG A 513 -16.40 10.12 -3.26
CA ARG A 513 -15.86 10.98 -4.33
C ARG A 513 -15.53 10.18 -5.58
N TYR A 514 -15.60 10.86 -6.72
CA TYR A 514 -15.11 10.38 -8.00
C TYR A 514 -13.72 10.95 -8.27
N PHE A 515 -12.80 10.08 -8.69
CA PHE A 515 -11.43 10.41 -9.03
C PHE A 515 -11.14 9.92 -10.45
N TRP A 516 -10.90 10.86 -11.37
CA TRP A 516 -10.37 10.59 -12.72
C TRP A 516 -8.86 10.83 -12.69
N GLY A 517 -8.06 10.00 -13.37
CA GLY A 517 -6.61 10.17 -13.37
C GLY A 517 -5.88 9.00 -14.02
N ASN A 518 -4.55 9.06 -13.97
CA ASN A 518 -3.65 8.00 -14.43
C ASN A 518 -2.59 7.61 -13.38
N LEU A 519 -2.86 7.86 -12.09
CA LEU A 519 -1.97 7.41 -11.01
C LEU A 519 -1.93 5.86 -11.00
N PRO A 520 -0.77 5.22 -10.74
CA PRO A 520 -0.66 3.77 -10.77
C PRO A 520 -1.55 3.11 -9.71
N GLY A 521 -2.48 2.25 -10.13
CA GLY A 521 -3.28 1.45 -9.19
C GLY A 521 -4.35 2.23 -8.40
N MET A 522 -4.92 3.30 -8.94
CA MET A 522 -6.08 4.01 -8.34
C MET A 522 -7.25 3.08 -7.98
N ASN A 523 -7.40 1.95 -8.68
CA ASN A 523 -8.45 0.95 -8.49
C ASN A 523 -8.08 -0.14 -7.46
N ARG A 524 -6.96 -0.02 -6.74
CA ARG A 524 -6.57 -0.98 -5.68
C ARG A 524 -7.48 -0.85 -4.45
N PRO A 525 -7.62 -1.90 -3.61
CA PRO A 525 -8.45 -1.80 -2.42
C PRO A 525 -7.93 -0.73 -1.45
N LEU A 526 -8.86 0.02 -0.84
CA LEU A 526 -8.54 1.08 0.11
C LEU A 526 -8.37 0.51 1.53
N THR A 527 -7.12 0.25 1.91
CA THR A 527 -6.76 -0.23 3.26
C THR A 527 -6.48 0.95 4.20
N ALA A 528 -6.98 0.87 5.44
CA ALA A 528 -6.63 1.79 6.53
C ALA A 528 -5.33 1.40 7.21
N MET A 529 -4.52 2.39 7.59
CA MET A 529 -3.32 2.20 8.40
C MET A 529 -3.64 2.37 9.90
N CYS A 530 -2.75 1.91 10.78
CA CYS A 530 -2.93 1.99 12.23
C CYS A 530 -3.05 3.42 12.79
N THR A 531 -2.62 4.43 12.02
CA THR A 531 -2.73 5.86 12.32
C THR A 531 -4.07 6.49 11.89
N ASP A 532 -4.87 5.79 11.07
CA ASP A 532 -6.15 6.30 10.56
C ASP A 532 -7.28 6.15 11.59
N ARG A 533 -8.00 7.25 11.85
CA ARG A 533 -9.07 7.31 12.85
C ARG A 533 -10.41 6.90 12.25
N LEU A 534 -10.76 5.63 12.43
CA LEU A 534 -11.95 5.06 11.81
C LEU A 534 -13.25 5.44 12.52
N GLU A 535 -13.28 5.50 13.85
CA GLU A 535 -14.50 5.88 14.56
C GLU A 535 -14.47 7.34 15.02
N LEU A 536 -15.63 7.97 15.09
CA LEU A 536 -15.78 9.37 15.45
C LEU A 536 -15.25 9.64 16.85
N GLN A 537 -15.38 8.68 17.76
CA GLN A 537 -14.89 8.75 19.13
C GLN A 537 -13.37 8.98 19.19
N ASP A 538 -12.62 8.42 18.25
CA ASP A 538 -11.16 8.56 18.13
C ASP A 538 -10.75 9.98 17.70
N CYS A 539 -11.69 10.78 17.18
CA CYS A 539 -11.48 12.15 16.73
C CYS A 539 -11.84 13.20 17.79
N LEU A 540 -12.63 12.85 18.82
CA LEU A 540 -13.14 13.80 19.80
C LEU A 540 -12.09 14.23 20.84
N GLU A 541 -12.35 15.35 21.51
CA GLU A 541 -11.61 15.72 22.74
C GLU A 541 -12.09 14.93 23.97
N HIS A 542 -11.23 14.89 25.00
CA HIS A 542 -11.52 14.25 26.27
C HIS A 542 -12.80 14.82 26.92
N GLY A 543 -13.63 13.95 27.50
CA GLY A 543 -14.91 14.32 28.12
C GLY A 543 -16.07 14.51 27.12
N ARG A 544 -15.92 14.07 25.87
CA ARG A 544 -16.93 14.14 24.81
C ARG A 544 -17.19 12.76 24.21
N THR A 545 -18.45 12.46 23.93
CA THR A 545 -18.90 11.12 23.51
C THR A 545 -19.56 11.17 22.14
N ALA A 546 -19.17 10.28 21.23
CA ALA A 546 -19.74 10.19 19.89
C ALA A 546 -21.16 9.60 19.93
N LYS A 547 -22.11 10.26 19.26
CA LYS A 547 -23.49 9.75 19.09
C LYS A 547 -23.61 8.78 17.90
N PHE A 548 -22.63 8.76 17.01
CA PHE A 548 -22.58 7.96 15.78
C PHE A 548 -21.14 7.50 15.54
N GLY A 549 -20.94 6.27 15.06
CA GLY A 549 -19.61 5.74 14.73
C GLY A 549 -18.90 6.50 13.61
N LYS A 550 -19.65 6.95 12.59
CA LYS A 550 -19.15 7.84 11.52
C LYS A 550 -20.13 8.97 11.26
N VAL A 551 -19.62 10.16 10.94
CA VAL A 551 -20.45 11.28 10.48
C VAL A 551 -20.79 11.16 8.99
N ARG A 552 -21.94 11.74 8.58
CA ARG A 552 -22.23 12.01 7.18
C ARG A 552 -21.32 13.11 6.63
N THR A 553 -21.29 13.24 5.29
CA THR A 553 -20.45 14.22 4.59
C THR A 553 -20.66 15.66 5.10
N ILE A 554 -19.69 16.15 5.86
CA ILE A 554 -19.63 17.56 6.26
C ILE A 554 -19.23 18.41 5.04
N THR A 555 -19.87 19.56 4.92
CA THR A 555 -19.76 20.48 3.77
C THR A 555 -19.58 21.93 4.26
N THR A 556 -19.52 22.87 3.30
CA THR A 556 -19.52 24.32 3.54
C THR A 556 -20.76 24.87 4.23
N ARG A 557 -21.86 24.10 4.33
CA ARG A 557 -23.09 24.49 5.05
C ARG A 557 -23.02 24.03 6.50
N SER A 558 -23.19 24.95 7.46
CA SER A 558 -23.24 24.67 8.91
C SER A 558 -24.15 23.49 9.29
N ASN A 559 -25.35 23.44 8.70
CA ASN A 559 -26.33 22.38 8.96
C ASN A 559 -25.85 20.97 8.55
N SER A 560 -24.82 20.81 7.72
CA SER A 560 -24.30 19.48 7.34
C SER A 560 -23.50 18.76 8.45
N ILE A 561 -23.23 19.44 9.58
CA ILE A 561 -22.75 18.78 10.80
C ILE A 561 -23.87 17.94 11.44
N LYS A 562 -25.15 18.27 11.18
CA LYS A 562 -26.30 17.57 11.76
C LYS A 562 -26.56 16.22 11.09
N GLN A 563 -26.96 15.25 11.91
CA GLN A 563 -27.10 13.84 11.55
C GLN A 563 -28.55 13.35 11.64
N GLY A 564 -28.82 12.14 11.14
CA GLY A 564 -30.16 11.54 11.16
C GLY A 564 -31.16 12.19 10.19
N LYS A 565 -32.46 11.93 10.37
CA LYS A 565 -33.53 12.75 9.75
C LYS A 565 -33.81 13.96 10.64
N ASP A 566 -33.78 13.71 11.94
CA ASP A 566 -34.24 14.52 13.06
C ASP A 566 -33.23 15.61 13.50
N GLN A 567 -32.17 15.80 12.70
CA GLN A 567 -31.26 16.95 12.78
C GLN A 567 -30.46 17.08 14.09
N HIS A 568 -30.16 15.95 14.72
CA HIS A 568 -29.29 15.81 15.90
C HIS A 568 -27.87 16.30 15.64
N PHE A 569 -27.18 16.79 16.67
CA PHE A 569 -25.74 16.99 16.61
C PHE A 569 -24.96 15.67 16.87
N PRO A 570 -23.72 15.54 16.38
CA PRO A 570 -22.99 14.27 16.38
C PRO A 570 -22.31 13.89 17.71
N VAL A 571 -22.23 14.80 18.67
CA VAL A 571 -21.47 14.63 19.92
C VAL A 571 -22.35 14.93 21.14
N TYR A 572 -22.09 14.24 22.25
CA TYR A 572 -22.55 14.61 23.58
C TYR A 572 -21.40 15.18 24.41
N MET A 573 -21.65 16.28 25.13
CA MET A 573 -20.77 16.84 26.14
C MET A 573 -21.61 17.24 27.35
N ASN A 574 -21.28 16.73 28.54
CA ASN A 574 -22.04 16.98 29.78
C ASN A 574 -23.56 16.75 29.57
N GLU A 575 -23.91 15.58 29.03
CA GLU A 575 -25.28 15.11 28.71
C GLU A 575 -26.05 15.94 27.66
N LYS A 576 -25.44 16.98 27.07
CA LYS A 576 -26.05 17.85 26.06
C LYS A 576 -25.50 17.57 24.67
N GLU A 577 -26.35 17.68 23.64
CA GLU A 577 -25.90 17.59 22.25
C GLU A 577 -25.03 18.81 21.88
N ASP A 578 -23.85 18.56 21.32
CA ASP A 578 -22.91 19.56 20.79
C ASP A 578 -22.40 19.17 19.40
N ILE A 579 -21.94 20.16 18.65
CA ILE A 579 -21.28 20.00 17.35
C ILE A 579 -19.84 19.50 17.50
N LEU A 580 -19.25 19.05 16.39
CA LEU A 580 -17.80 18.91 16.28
C LEU A 580 -17.11 20.28 16.35
N TRP A 581 -16.00 20.32 17.08
CA TRP A 581 -15.06 21.45 17.08
C TRP A 581 -14.14 21.39 15.84
N CYS A 582 -13.44 22.48 15.51
CA CYS A 582 -12.59 22.51 14.31
C CYS A 582 -11.42 21.51 14.36
N THR A 583 -10.84 21.27 15.55
CA THR A 583 -9.79 20.26 15.78
C THR A 583 -10.29 18.82 15.62
N GLU A 584 -11.53 18.56 16.05
CA GLU A 584 -12.20 17.27 15.84
C GLU A 584 -12.52 17.07 14.35
N MET A 585 -12.97 18.12 13.65
CA MET A 585 -13.16 18.09 12.20
C MET A 585 -11.85 17.90 11.41
N GLU A 586 -10.75 18.50 11.84
CA GLU A 586 -9.42 18.28 11.24
C GLU A 586 -9.05 16.79 11.28
N ARG A 587 -9.16 16.15 12.45
CA ARG A 587 -8.95 14.71 12.63
C ARG A 587 -9.88 13.84 11.78
N VAL A 588 -11.18 14.16 11.74
CA VAL A 588 -12.19 13.44 10.92
C VAL A 588 -11.84 13.50 9.42
N PHE A 589 -11.13 14.54 8.97
CA PHE A 589 -10.70 14.70 7.58
C PHE A 589 -9.26 14.21 7.35
N GLY A 590 -8.58 13.75 8.41
CA GLY A 590 -7.19 13.26 8.41
C GLY A 590 -6.11 14.34 8.47
N PHE A 591 -6.46 15.61 8.71
CA PHE A 591 -5.48 16.69 8.85
C PHE A 591 -4.79 16.65 10.22
N PRO A 592 -3.52 17.11 10.30
CA PRO A 592 -2.88 17.45 11.56
C PRO A 592 -3.76 18.39 12.40
N VAL A 593 -3.77 18.19 13.71
CA VAL A 593 -4.57 19.02 14.62
C VAL A 593 -4.07 20.46 14.56
N HIS A 594 -4.99 21.43 14.50
CA HIS A 594 -4.74 22.86 14.27
C HIS A 594 -4.28 23.23 12.84
N TYR A 595 -4.38 22.34 11.84
CA TYR A 595 -3.95 22.67 10.46
C TYR A 595 -4.65 23.93 9.88
N THR A 596 -5.95 24.12 10.12
CA THR A 596 -6.67 25.35 9.70
C THR A 596 -6.67 26.46 10.75
N ASP A 597 -5.92 26.31 11.84
CA ASP A 597 -5.81 27.30 12.91
C ASP A 597 -4.80 28.39 12.52
N VAL A 598 -5.26 29.37 11.74
CA VAL A 598 -4.44 30.47 11.22
C VAL A 598 -5.25 31.78 11.21
N SER A 599 -4.52 32.91 11.24
CA SER A 599 -5.03 34.28 11.00
C SER A 599 -6.38 34.66 11.66
N ASN A 600 -6.65 34.16 12.87
CA ASN A 600 -7.90 34.41 13.62
C ASN A 600 -9.19 34.09 12.83
N MET A 601 -9.16 33.10 11.93
CA MET A 601 -10.32 32.70 11.14
C MET A 601 -11.52 32.31 12.01
N SER A 602 -12.71 32.79 11.64
CA SER A 602 -13.95 32.36 12.30
C SER A 602 -14.16 30.84 12.15
N ARG A 603 -14.82 30.22 13.13
CA ARG A 603 -15.18 28.79 13.10
C ARG A 603 -15.91 28.38 11.81
N LEU A 604 -16.73 29.29 11.26
CA LEU A 604 -17.46 29.05 10.01
C LEU A 604 -16.55 29.13 8.76
N ALA A 605 -15.51 29.95 8.77
CA ALA A 605 -14.49 29.95 7.71
C ALA A 605 -13.70 28.64 7.73
N ARG A 606 -13.15 28.24 8.89
CA ARG A 606 -12.47 26.94 9.05
C ARG A 606 -13.35 25.75 8.64
N GLN A 607 -14.63 25.74 9.03
CA GLN A 607 -15.59 24.72 8.60
C GLN A 607 -15.79 24.70 7.06
N ARG A 608 -15.82 25.86 6.40
CA ARG A 608 -15.94 25.97 4.93
C ARG A 608 -14.69 25.50 4.20
N LEU A 609 -13.50 25.74 4.75
CA LEU A 609 -12.24 25.24 4.20
C LEU A 609 -12.19 23.71 4.25
N LEU A 610 -12.37 23.13 5.45
CA LEU A 610 -12.40 21.67 5.65
C LEU A 610 -13.50 21.02 4.79
N GLY A 611 -14.72 21.59 4.78
CA GLY A 611 -15.82 21.10 3.95
C GLY A 611 -15.57 21.08 2.43
N ARG A 612 -14.54 21.78 1.95
CA ARG A 612 -14.07 21.79 0.54
C ARG A 612 -12.85 20.90 0.30
N SER A 613 -11.88 20.88 1.20
CA SER A 613 -10.60 20.16 1.05
C SER A 613 -10.79 18.68 0.77
N TRP A 614 -9.74 17.95 0.36
CA TRP A 614 -9.84 16.50 0.26
C TRP A 614 -9.81 15.79 1.63
N SER A 615 -9.95 14.46 1.64
CA SER A 615 -9.62 13.65 2.81
C SER A 615 -8.16 13.23 2.69
N VAL A 616 -7.34 13.59 3.69
CA VAL A 616 -5.89 13.33 3.68
C VAL A 616 -5.55 11.86 3.41
N PRO A 617 -6.09 10.86 4.14
CA PRO A 617 -5.75 9.46 3.90
C PRO A 617 -6.17 8.92 2.52
N VAL A 618 -7.24 9.46 1.91
CA VAL A 618 -7.63 9.09 0.53
C VAL A 618 -6.62 9.60 -0.49
N ILE A 619 -6.12 10.83 -0.32
CA ILE A 619 -5.07 11.38 -1.20
C ILE A 619 -3.72 10.71 -0.92
N ARG A 620 -3.41 10.37 0.34
CA ARG A 620 -2.25 9.57 0.76
C ARG A 620 -2.22 8.20 0.07
N HIS A 621 -3.35 7.50 0.08
CA HIS A 621 -3.54 6.25 -0.67
C HIS A 621 -3.29 6.39 -2.19
N LEU A 622 -3.81 7.47 -2.79
CA LEU A 622 -3.69 7.75 -4.23
C LEU A 622 -2.28 8.18 -4.65
N PHE A 623 -1.57 8.95 -3.82
CA PHE A 623 -0.23 9.48 -4.10
C PHE A 623 0.90 8.52 -3.70
N ALA A 624 0.69 7.59 -2.78
CA ALA A 624 1.72 6.63 -2.34
C ALA A 624 2.51 5.93 -3.49
N PRO A 625 1.90 5.50 -4.61
CA PRO A 625 2.63 4.89 -5.72
C PRO A 625 3.65 5.82 -6.42
N LEU A 626 3.54 7.15 -6.23
CA LEU A 626 4.47 8.13 -6.81
C LEU A 626 5.89 8.00 -6.24
N LYS A 627 6.07 7.38 -5.06
CA LYS A 627 7.38 7.06 -4.48
C LYS A 627 8.23 6.15 -5.39
N GLU A 628 7.61 5.39 -6.30
CA GLU A 628 8.34 4.58 -7.28
C GLU A 628 8.85 5.36 -8.52
N TYR A 629 8.59 6.68 -8.59
CA TYR A 629 8.91 7.53 -9.74
C TYR A 629 9.73 8.77 -9.37
N PHE A 630 9.50 9.33 -8.18
CA PHE A 630 10.10 10.60 -7.73
C PHE A 630 11.02 10.42 -6.53
N ALA A 631 11.89 11.41 -6.30
CA ALA A 631 12.85 11.38 -5.21
C ALA A 631 12.14 11.43 -3.86
N CYS A 632 12.72 10.76 -2.86
CA CYS A 632 12.23 10.74 -1.50
C CYS A 632 13.29 11.31 -0.55
N ASP A 633 12.85 12.01 0.48
CA ASP A 633 13.71 12.55 1.55
C ASP A 633 14.40 11.44 2.37
#